data_AF-A0A6B1E4X6-F1
#
_entry.id   AF-A0A6B1E4X6-F1
#
_cell.length_a   1.000
_cell.length_b   1.000
_cell.length_c   1.000
_cell.angle_alpha   90.00
_cell.angle_beta   90.00
_cell.angle_gamma   90.00
#
_symmetry.space_group_name_H-M   'P 1'
#
loop_
_entity.id
_entity.type
_entity.pdbx_description
1 polymer ?
#
loop_
_entity_poly.entity_id
_entity_poly.type
_entity_poly.pdbx_seq_one_letter_code
_entity_poly.pdbx_strand_id
1 'polypeptide(L)'
;MWNVVQEYIKNYSQPGDLILDPFGGSGVTAIEAIVLGRRAIHIDINPLTIFWVNALAQPLDLNEFGQAYDRVVAGFKRLVPKSEAEIQAALRKYPYPSGHPLPKNSDVDTIEQLFSDRQLAELALLKHLIISRSDGTIRDNLLLMFSGLLNKINLTFHQTPSPGGGDSAMR
;
A
#
# COMPACT_ATOMS: atom_id res chain seq x y z
N MET A 1 -11.50 -19.99 9.03
CA MET A 1 -10.11 -19.48 9.07
C MET A 1 -9.82 -19.17 10.53
N TRP A 2 -9.02 -20.00 11.20
CA TRP A 2 -8.74 -19.84 12.63
C TRP A 2 -7.66 -18.79 12.82
N ASN A 3 -7.98 -17.65 13.42
CA ASN A 3 -7.02 -16.59 13.69
C ASN A 3 -6.26 -16.91 14.98
N VAL A 4 -5.16 -17.65 14.85
CA VAL A 4 -4.32 -18.09 15.97
C VAL A 4 -3.93 -16.94 16.91
N VAL A 5 -3.72 -15.73 16.36
CA VAL A 5 -3.33 -14.54 17.11
C VAL A 5 -4.46 -14.08 18.04
N GLN A 6 -5.70 -14.06 17.56
CA GLN A 6 -6.85 -13.71 18.39
C GLN A 6 -7.03 -14.67 19.56
N GLU A 7 -6.80 -15.97 19.37
CA GLU A 7 -6.92 -16.96 20.44
C GLU A 7 -5.87 -16.73 21.54
N TYR A 8 -4.62 -16.42 21.17
CA TYR A 8 -3.60 -16.03 22.14
C TYR A 8 -4.01 -14.75 22.90
N ILE A 9 -4.48 -13.72 22.20
CA ILE A 9 -4.88 -12.46 22.84
C ILE A 9 -6.05 -12.69 23.81
N LYS A 10 -7.08 -13.47 23.43
CA LYS A 10 -8.23 -13.76 24.30
C LYS A 10 -7.84 -14.56 25.54
N ASN A 11 -6.95 -15.54 25.39
CA ASN A 11 -6.56 -16.44 26.49
C ASN A 11 -5.60 -15.78 27.50
N TYR A 12 -4.79 -14.81 27.05
CA TYR A 12 -3.73 -14.21 27.87
C TYR A 12 -3.93 -12.71 28.15
N SER A 13 -5.09 -12.13 27.82
CA SER A 13 -5.41 -10.73 28.16
C SER A 13 -6.91 -10.50 28.33
N GLN A 14 -7.29 -9.39 28.95
CA GLN A 14 -8.66 -8.91 29.07
C GLN A 14 -8.92 -7.68 28.18
N PRO A 15 -10.17 -7.40 27.80
CA PRO A 15 -10.51 -6.13 27.16
C PRO A 15 -9.97 -4.93 27.97
N GLY A 16 -9.38 -3.95 27.28
CA GLY A 16 -8.72 -2.79 27.89
C GLY A 16 -7.23 -2.97 28.20
N ASP A 17 -6.72 -4.21 28.24
CA ASP A 17 -5.29 -4.48 28.46
C ASP A 17 -4.42 -3.91 27.34
N LEU A 18 -3.13 -3.72 27.63
CA LEU A 18 -2.13 -3.25 26.70
C LEU A 18 -1.31 -4.43 26.16
N ILE A 19 -1.31 -4.61 24.85
CA ILE A 19 -0.49 -5.60 24.14
C ILE A 19 0.70 -4.88 23.51
N LEU A 20 1.91 -5.41 23.71
CA LEU A 20 3.13 -4.95 23.05
C LEU A 20 3.60 -6.01 22.06
N ASP A 21 3.81 -5.60 20.81
CA ASP A 21 4.54 -6.39 19.83
C ASP A 21 5.83 -5.65 19.42
N PRO A 22 7.01 -6.09 19.92
CA PRO A 22 8.29 -5.44 19.64
C PRO A 22 8.85 -5.79 18.24
N PHE A 23 8.24 -6.76 17.54
CA PHE A 23 8.64 -7.20 16.20
C PHE A 23 7.41 -7.30 15.30
N GLY A 24 6.72 -6.17 15.20
CA GLY A 24 5.33 -6.14 14.77
C GLY A 24 5.06 -6.61 13.35
N GLY A 25 6.04 -6.56 12.45
CA GLY A 25 5.93 -7.08 11.08
C GLY A 25 4.74 -6.49 10.34
N SER A 26 3.87 -7.36 9.81
CA SER A 26 2.63 -6.96 9.13
C SER A 26 1.56 -6.34 10.04
N GLY A 27 1.79 -6.31 11.35
CA GLY A 27 0.93 -5.67 12.34
C GLY A 27 -0.29 -6.47 12.77
N VAL A 28 -0.38 -7.74 12.39
CA VAL A 28 -1.52 -8.61 12.74
C VAL A 28 -1.79 -8.57 14.24
N THR A 29 -0.77 -8.74 15.09
CA THR A 29 -0.93 -8.68 16.55
C THR A 29 -1.60 -7.38 17.03
N ALA A 30 -1.17 -6.24 16.50
CA ALA A 30 -1.68 -4.94 16.91
C ALA A 30 -3.12 -4.71 16.44
N ILE A 31 -3.42 -5.05 15.18
CA ILE A 31 -4.77 -4.94 14.62
C ILE A 31 -5.74 -5.86 15.35
N GLU A 32 -5.36 -7.12 15.57
CA GLU A 32 -6.21 -8.07 16.28
C GLU A 32 -6.43 -7.70 17.75
N ALA A 33 -5.43 -7.12 18.40
CA ALA A 33 -5.59 -6.57 19.75
C ALA A 33 -6.65 -5.45 19.77
N ILE A 34 -6.57 -4.50 18.83
CA ILE A 34 -7.54 -3.39 18.72
C ILE A 34 -8.95 -3.93 18.43
N VAL A 35 -9.09 -4.86 17.47
CA VAL A 35 -10.38 -5.50 17.14
C VAL A 35 -11.01 -6.18 18.36
N LEU A 36 -10.19 -6.79 19.21
CA LEU A 36 -10.62 -7.43 20.46
C LEU A 36 -10.82 -6.42 21.61
N GLY A 37 -10.69 -5.11 21.38
CA GLY A 37 -10.89 -4.09 22.40
C GLY A 37 -9.72 -3.95 23.39
N ARG A 38 -8.50 -4.32 22.99
CA ARG A 38 -7.25 -4.04 23.72
C ARG A 38 -6.58 -2.80 23.14
N ARG A 39 -5.66 -2.22 23.89
CA ARG A 39 -4.71 -1.22 23.39
C ARG A 39 -3.47 -1.93 22.86
N ALA A 40 -2.82 -1.36 21.85
CA ALA A 40 -1.64 -1.98 21.24
C ALA A 40 -0.47 -0.99 21.13
N ILE A 41 0.74 -1.48 21.37
CA ILE A 41 2.00 -0.84 20.95
C ILE A 41 2.63 -1.76 19.90
N HIS A 42 2.84 -1.20 18.71
CA HIS A 42 3.47 -1.86 17.58
C HIS A 42 4.82 -1.19 17.31
N ILE A 43 5.89 -1.98 17.30
CA ILE A 43 7.24 -1.52 16.97
C ILE A 43 7.75 -2.35 15.81
N ASP A 44 8.26 -1.69 14.78
CA ASP A 44 8.95 -2.32 13.67
C ASP A 44 10.09 -1.40 13.18
N ILE A 45 11.11 -1.98 12.57
CA ILE A 45 12.23 -1.21 12.00
C ILE A 45 11.89 -0.66 10.61
N ASN A 46 10.96 -1.30 9.91
CA ASN A 46 10.56 -0.92 8.56
C ASN A 46 9.53 0.22 8.62
N PRO A 47 9.85 1.42 8.13
CA PRO A 47 8.91 2.54 8.14
C PRO A 47 7.65 2.28 7.29
N LEU A 48 7.72 1.37 6.31
CA LEU A 48 6.57 1.01 5.47
C LEU A 48 5.52 0.20 6.25
N THR A 49 5.96 -0.74 7.09
CA THR A 49 5.03 -1.53 7.91
C THR A 49 4.39 -0.66 8.97
N ILE A 50 5.15 0.24 9.61
CA ILE A 50 4.61 1.26 10.52
C ILE A 50 3.53 2.10 9.82
N PHE A 51 3.78 2.57 8.60
CA PHE A 51 2.80 3.32 7.82
C PHE A 51 1.53 2.51 7.56
N TRP A 52 1.65 1.25 7.13
CA TRP A 52 0.49 0.39 6.88
C TRP A 52 -0.35 0.14 8.12
N VAL A 53 0.30 -0.20 9.24
CA VAL A 53 -0.39 -0.47 10.51
C VAL A 53 -1.09 0.78 11.03
N ASN A 54 -0.44 1.95 10.92
CA ASN A 54 -1.08 3.21 11.26
C ASN A 54 -2.31 3.49 10.39
N ALA A 55 -2.21 3.33 9.07
CA ALA A 55 -3.34 3.54 8.17
C ALA A 55 -4.53 2.61 8.47
N LEU A 56 -4.25 1.36 8.84
CA LEU A 56 -5.25 0.34 9.19
C LEU A 56 -5.86 0.53 10.59
N ALA A 57 -5.10 1.04 11.55
CA ALA A 57 -5.54 1.20 12.94
C ALA A 57 -6.32 2.51 13.18
N GLN A 58 -6.18 3.51 12.31
CA GLN A 58 -6.83 4.80 12.47
C GLN A 58 -8.32 4.74 12.11
N PRO A 59 -9.20 5.41 12.88
CA PRO A 59 -10.60 5.55 12.53
C PRO A 59 -10.79 6.21 11.16
N LEU A 60 -11.68 5.66 10.34
CA LEU A 60 -11.96 6.15 8.99
C LEU A 60 -13.47 6.37 8.80
N ASP A 61 -13.86 7.59 8.43
CA ASP A 61 -15.21 7.86 7.95
C ASP A 61 -15.35 7.31 6.52
N LEU A 62 -16.17 6.27 6.36
CA LEU A 62 -16.35 5.58 5.09
C LEU A 62 -17.05 6.43 4.03
N ASN A 63 -17.89 7.39 4.43
CA ASN A 63 -18.56 8.29 3.51
C ASN A 63 -17.57 9.34 2.96
N GLU A 64 -16.79 9.97 3.83
CA GLU A 64 -15.75 10.92 3.40
C GLU A 64 -14.68 10.23 2.55
N PHE A 65 -14.29 9.01 2.94
CA PHE A 65 -13.38 8.17 2.17
C PHE A 65 -13.92 7.86 0.77
N GLY A 66 -15.19 7.43 0.68
CA GLY A 66 -15.84 7.15 -0.61
C GLY A 66 -15.87 8.38 -1.53
N GLN A 67 -16.21 9.54 -0.99
CA GLN A 67 -16.20 10.79 -1.76
C GLN A 67 -14.79 11.17 -2.22
N ALA A 68 -13.76 10.98 -1.38
CA ALA A 68 -12.37 11.23 -1.75
C ALA A 68 -11.89 10.28 -2.84
N TYR A 69 -12.22 9.00 -2.71
CA TYR A 69 -11.97 7.98 -3.73
C TYR A 69 -12.59 8.39 -5.08
N ASP A 70 -13.86 8.78 -5.11
CA ASP A 70 -14.55 9.20 -6.34
C ASP A 70 -13.88 10.41 -6.98
N ARG A 71 -13.44 11.40 -6.18
CA ARG A 71 -12.71 12.58 -6.67
C ARG A 71 -11.36 12.20 -7.30
N VAL A 72 -10.64 11.24 -6.72
CA VAL A 72 -9.37 10.75 -7.27
C VAL A 72 -9.62 9.98 -8.57
N VAL A 73 -10.58 9.05 -8.59
CA VAL A 73 -10.92 8.25 -9.77
C VAL A 73 -11.40 9.12 -10.93
N ALA A 74 -12.30 10.08 -10.67
CA ALA A 74 -12.77 11.00 -11.69
C ALA A 74 -11.61 11.88 -12.22
N GLY A 75 -10.71 12.32 -11.33
CA GLY A 75 -9.49 13.03 -11.70
C GLY A 75 -8.58 12.22 -12.61
N PHE A 76 -8.35 10.96 -12.24
CA PHE A 76 -7.49 10.05 -12.98
C PHE A 76 -8.06 9.76 -14.37
N LYS A 77 -9.34 9.36 -14.47
CA LYS A 77 -10.02 9.10 -15.75
C LYS A 77 -9.95 10.28 -16.72
N ARG A 78 -9.99 11.51 -16.19
CA ARG A 78 -9.89 12.74 -16.99
C ARG A 78 -8.47 13.04 -17.48
N LEU A 79 -7.45 12.70 -16.69
CA LEU A 79 -6.07 13.14 -16.89
C LEU A 79 -5.12 12.01 -17.33
N VAL A 80 -5.60 10.77 -17.40
CA VAL A 80 -4.80 9.62 -17.80
C VAL A 80 -4.20 9.83 -19.20
N PRO A 81 -2.88 9.68 -19.37
CA PRO A 81 -2.24 9.83 -20.67
C PRO A 81 -2.65 8.67 -21.59
N LYS A 82 -2.93 8.97 -22.85
CA LYS A 82 -3.40 8.00 -23.87
C LYS A 82 -2.44 7.82 -25.03
N SER A 83 -1.57 8.81 -25.26
CA SER A 83 -0.55 8.78 -26.33
C SER A 83 0.86 8.83 -25.75
N GLU A 84 1.85 8.41 -26.54
CA GLU A 84 3.26 8.46 -26.13
C GLU A 84 3.70 9.88 -25.74
N ALA A 85 3.27 10.89 -26.49
CA ALA A 85 3.57 12.29 -26.17
C ALA A 85 3.01 12.71 -24.80
N GLU A 86 1.79 12.27 -24.47
CA GLU A 86 1.16 12.53 -23.16
C GLU A 86 1.84 11.75 -22.03
N ILE A 87 2.25 10.51 -22.28
CA ILE A 87 3.00 9.68 -21.31
C ILE A 87 4.30 10.39 -20.93
N GLN A 88 5.09 10.80 -21.92
CA GLN A 88 6.35 11.50 -21.69
C GLN A 88 6.12 12.87 -21.02
N ALA A 89 5.03 13.57 -21.36
CA ALA A 89 4.66 14.81 -20.67
C ALA A 89 4.29 14.58 -19.19
N ALA A 90 3.58 13.48 -18.88
CA ALA A 90 3.24 13.10 -17.53
C ALA A 90 4.47 12.73 -16.69
N LEU A 91 5.43 11.97 -17.27
CA LEU A 91 6.70 11.64 -16.59
C LEU A 91 7.52 12.89 -16.26
N ARG A 92 7.52 13.91 -17.14
CA ARG A 92 8.17 15.20 -16.83
C ARG A 92 7.43 16.01 -15.77
N LYS A 93 6.12 15.81 -15.64
CA LYS A 93 5.25 16.64 -14.79
C LYS A 93 5.09 16.08 -13.37
N TYR A 94 4.93 14.77 -13.22
CA TYR A 94 4.60 14.14 -11.95
C TYR A 94 5.81 13.41 -11.38
N PRO A 95 6.24 13.72 -10.13
CA PRO A 95 7.40 13.06 -9.54
C PRO A 95 7.19 11.56 -9.36
N TYR A 96 8.21 10.78 -9.74
CA TYR A 96 8.32 9.35 -9.47
C TYR A 96 9.75 9.02 -9.01
N PRO A 97 9.96 7.90 -8.31
CA PRO A 97 11.29 7.46 -7.91
C PRO A 97 12.15 7.11 -9.14
N SER A 98 13.35 7.68 -9.23
CA SER A 98 14.30 7.38 -10.32
C SER A 98 15.72 7.24 -9.81
N GLY A 99 16.55 6.46 -10.50
CA GLY A 99 17.99 6.33 -10.25
C GLY A 99 18.38 5.52 -9.02
N HIS A 100 17.45 4.73 -8.46
CA HIS A 100 17.76 3.85 -7.35
C HIS A 100 18.14 2.47 -7.90
N PRO A 101 19.39 2.01 -7.68
CA PRO A 101 19.84 0.74 -8.24
C PRO A 101 19.17 -0.44 -7.55
N LEU A 102 18.85 -1.46 -8.34
CA LEU A 102 18.44 -2.77 -7.85
C LEU A 102 19.66 -3.68 -7.61
N PRO A 103 19.49 -4.78 -6.85
CA PRO A 103 20.52 -5.81 -6.71
C PRO A 103 21.00 -6.33 -8.08
N LYS A 104 22.29 -6.69 -8.17
CA LYS A 104 22.92 -7.13 -9.44
C LYS A 104 22.29 -8.37 -10.09
N ASN A 105 21.47 -9.11 -9.34
CA ASN A 105 20.73 -10.27 -9.80
C ASN A 105 19.29 -9.96 -10.22
N SER A 106 18.93 -8.68 -10.36
CA SER A 106 17.63 -8.24 -10.90
C SER A 106 17.66 -8.15 -12.42
N ASP A 107 16.50 -8.32 -13.05
CA ASP A 107 16.33 -8.26 -14.52
C ASP A 107 16.51 -6.84 -15.09
N VAL A 108 16.45 -5.82 -14.23
CA VAL A 108 16.62 -4.41 -14.58
C VAL A 108 17.53 -3.72 -13.57
N ASP A 109 18.17 -2.62 -13.99
CA ASP A 109 19.19 -1.95 -13.20
C ASP A 109 18.60 -1.03 -12.12
N THR A 110 17.43 -0.45 -12.38
CA THR A 110 16.83 0.61 -11.55
C THR A 110 15.35 0.39 -11.28
N ILE A 111 14.83 0.96 -10.19
CA ILE A 111 13.45 0.75 -9.74
C ILE A 111 12.39 1.20 -10.76
N GLU A 112 12.65 2.27 -11.52
CA GLU A 112 11.72 2.78 -12.52
C GLU A 112 11.53 1.80 -13.68
N GLN A 113 12.54 0.98 -13.98
CA GLN A 113 12.52 -0.01 -15.05
C GLN A 113 11.68 -1.25 -14.70
N LEU A 114 11.21 -1.37 -13.45
CA LEU A 114 10.20 -2.36 -13.07
C LEU A 114 8.82 -2.07 -13.68
N PHE A 115 8.66 -0.89 -14.29
CA PHE A 115 7.41 -0.43 -14.91
C PHE A 115 7.70 0.05 -16.33
N SER A 116 6.74 -0.14 -17.23
CA SER A 116 6.74 0.58 -18.52
C SER A 116 6.49 2.07 -18.30
N ASP A 117 6.94 2.91 -19.24
CA ASP A 117 6.71 4.37 -19.21
C ASP A 117 5.23 4.72 -18.98
N ARG A 118 4.32 3.96 -19.62
CA ARG A 118 2.88 4.10 -19.42
C ARG A 118 2.49 3.82 -17.97
N GLN A 119 2.87 2.67 -17.42
CA GLN A 119 2.55 2.30 -16.03
C GLN A 119 3.11 3.33 -15.05
N LEU A 120 4.35 3.76 -15.26
CA LEU A 120 5.01 4.73 -14.40
C LEU A 120 4.34 6.10 -14.46
N ALA A 121 3.95 6.57 -15.66
CA ALA A 121 3.21 7.82 -15.83
C ALA A 121 1.83 7.79 -15.16
N GLU A 122 1.11 6.68 -15.32
CA GLU A 122 -0.21 6.47 -14.70
C GLU A 122 -0.09 6.41 -13.16
N LEU A 123 0.89 5.68 -12.63
CA LEU A 123 1.15 5.59 -11.19
C LEU A 123 1.59 6.94 -10.59
N ALA A 124 2.45 7.68 -11.29
CA ALA A 124 2.89 9.01 -10.86
C ALA A 124 1.72 10.01 -10.81
N LEU A 125 0.87 10.01 -11.84
CA LEU A 125 -0.37 10.80 -11.85
C LEU A 125 -1.30 10.41 -10.70
N LEU A 126 -1.53 9.11 -10.50
CA LEU A 126 -2.43 8.61 -9.44
C LEU A 126 -1.94 9.02 -8.06
N LYS A 127 -0.65 8.81 -7.76
CA LYS A 127 -0.03 9.25 -6.50
C LYS A 127 -0.17 10.75 -6.30
N HIS A 128 0.08 11.54 -7.35
CA HIS A 128 -0.09 13.00 -7.30
C HIS A 128 -1.54 13.40 -6.98
N LEU A 129 -2.54 12.74 -7.59
CA LEU A 129 -3.95 13.00 -7.31
C LEU A 129 -4.35 12.65 -5.89
N ILE A 130 -3.85 11.54 -5.35
CA ILE A 130 -4.07 11.15 -3.95
C ILE A 130 -3.51 12.24 -3.02
N ILE A 131 -2.23 12.58 -3.18
CA ILE A 131 -1.55 13.56 -2.32
C ILE A 131 -2.19 14.95 -2.40
N SER A 132 -2.65 15.37 -3.58
CA SER A 132 -3.19 16.72 -3.79
C SER A 132 -4.67 16.89 -3.44
N ARG A 133 -5.43 15.80 -3.29
CA ARG A 133 -6.90 15.84 -3.13
C ARG A 133 -7.42 15.16 -1.87
N SER A 134 -6.51 14.72 -1.00
CA SER A 134 -6.84 14.11 0.28
C SER A 134 -5.79 14.44 1.32
N ASP A 135 -6.18 14.35 2.58
CA ASP A 135 -5.37 14.63 3.74
C ASP A 135 -5.63 13.62 4.87
N GLY A 136 -4.76 13.67 5.88
CA GLY A 136 -4.83 12.81 7.07
C GLY A 136 -5.06 11.33 6.75
N THR A 137 -5.94 10.71 7.54
CA THR A 137 -6.26 9.28 7.46
C THR A 137 -6.81 8.85 6.10
N ILE A 138 -7.54 9.73 5.41
CA ILE A 138 -8.09 9.44 4.07
C ILE A 138 -6.94 9.29 3.07
N ARG A 139 -5.98 10.23 3.07
CA ARG A 139 -4.80 10.14 2.20
C ARG A 139 -3.98 8.89 2.50
N ASP A 140 -3.77 8.60 3.77
CA ASP A 140 -2.95 7.46 4.19
C ASP A 140 -3.61 6.14 3.77
N ASN A 141 -4.93 6.01 3.87
CA ASN A 141 -5.66 4.84 3.37
C ASN A 141 -5.64 4.73 1.84
N LEU A 142 -5.76 5.84 1.10
CA LEU A 142 -5.62 5.83 -0.36
C LEU A 142 -4.19 5.47 -0.79
N LEU A 143 -3.17 5.91 -0.04
CA LEU A 143 -1.77 5.54 -0.27
C LEU A 143 -1.49 4.07 0.10
N LEU A 144 -2.16 3.54 1.13
CA LEU A 144 -2.14 2.11 1.44
C LEU A 144 -2.69 1.31 0.25
N MET A 145 -3.85 1.68 -0.29
CA MET A 145 -4.38 1.07 -1.52
C MET A 145 -3.43 1.19 -2.70
N PHE A 146 -2.82 2.36 -2.89
CA PHE A 146 -1.82 2.60 -3.94
C PHE A 146 -0.61 1.67 -3.81
N SER A 147 -0.11 1.41 -2.60
CA SER A 147 0.99 0.47 -2.39
C SER A 147 0.64 -0.95 -2.85
N GLY A 148 -0.60 -1.39 -2.63
CA GLY A 148 -1.10 -2.67 -3.16
C GLY A 148 -1.18 -2.73 -4.70
N LEU A 149 -1.35 -1.58 -5.36
CA LEU A 149 -1.32 -1.50 -6.83
C LEU A 149 0.10 -1.64 -7.39
N LEU A 150 1.12 -1.11 -6.70
CA LEU A 150 2.52 -1.20 -7.16
C LEU A 150 2.96 -2.66 -7.35
N ASN A 151 2.54 -3.55 -6.45
CA ASN A 151 2.84 -4.99 -6.57
C ASN A 151 2.15 -5.65 -7.76
N LYS A 152 0.95 -5.19 -8.14
CA LYS A 152 0.16 -5.80 -9.23
C LYS A 152 0.47 -5.25 -10.62
N ILE A 153 0.99 -4.03 -10.69
CA ILE A 153 1.15 -3.28 -11.95
C ILE A 153 2.60 -3.30 -12.45
N ASN A 154 3.55 -3.88 -11.73
CA ASN A 154 4.92 -4.00 -12.22
C ASN A 154 5.06 -5.09 -13.31
N LEU A 155 6.12 -5.00 -14.10
CA LEU A 155 6.45 -5.93 -15.19
C LEU A 155 6.85 -7.32 -14.70
N THR A 156 7.21 -7.47 -13.42
CA THR A 156 7.63 -8.74 -12.81
C THR A 156 6.46 -9.55 -12.23
N PHE A 157 5.25 -8.99 -12.23
CA PHE A 157 4.08 -9.65 -11.65
C PHE A 157 3.52 -10.71 -12.60
N HIS A 158 3.63 -11.98 -12.21
CA HIS A 158 3.08 -13.13 -12.93
C HIS A 158 1.91 -13.73 -12.16
N GLN A 159 0.71 -13.73 -12.75
CA GLN A 159 -0.42 -14.47 -12.17
C GLN A 159 -0.24 -15.96 -12.43
N THR A 160 0.13 -16.73 -11.40
CA THR A 160 -0.03 -18.19 -11.44
C THR A 160 -1.51 -18.56 -11.42
N PRO A 161 -2.02 -19.39 -12.35
CA PRO A 161 -3.44 -19.77 -12.46
C PRO A 161 -3.88 -20.81 -11.41
N SER A 162 -3.36 -20.70 -10.19
CA SER A 162 -3.68 -21.58 -9.06
C SER A 162 -4.72 -20.90 -8.15
N PRO A 163 -5.78 -21.59 -7.71
CA PRO A 163 -6.73 -21.06 -6.74
C PRO A 163 -6.05 -20.95 -5.37
N GLY A 164 -5.44 -19.79 -5.11
CA GLY A 164 -4.73 -19.47 -3.87
C GLY A 164 -3.32 -18.87 -4.02
N GLY A 165 -2.87 -18.57 -5.24
CA GLY A 165 -1.51 -18.04 -5.47
C GLY A 165 -1.37 -16.56 -5.11
N GLY A 166 -0.91 -16.27 -3.90
CA GLY A 166 -0.29 -15.00 -3.52
C GLY A 166 1.24 -15.13 -3.55
N ASP A 167 1.82 -14.47 -4.56
CA ASP A 167 3.11 -13.79 -4.67
C ASP A 167 4.44 -14.36 -4.10
N SER A 168 5.49 -14.19 -4.91
CA SER A 168 6.92 -14.42 -4.67
C SER A 168 7.45 -15.87 -4.60
N ALA A 169 7.83 -16.42 -5.77
CA ALA A 169 9.15 -17.07 -5.93
C ALA A 169 9.40 -17.44 -7.41
N MET A 170 10.56 -17.02 -7.90
CA MET A 170 11.20 -17.39 -9.16
C MET A 170 11.12 -18.89 -9.49
N ARG A 171 10.89 -19.20 -10.76
CA ARG A 171 11.70 -20.15 -11.54
C ARG A 171 11.56 -19.87 -13.03
#